data_AF-A0A5D2G7K2-F1
#
_entry.id   AF-A0A5D2G7K2-F1
#
_cell.length_a   1.000
_cell.length_b   1.000
_cell.length_c   1.000
_cell.angle_alpha   90.00
_cell.angle_beta   90.00
_cell.angle_gamma   90.00
#
_symmetry.space_group_name_H-M   'P 1'
#
loop_
_entity.id
_entity.type
_entity.pdbx_description
1 polymer ?
#
loop_
_entity_poly.entity_id
_entity_poly.type
_entity_poly.pdbx_seq_one_letter_code
_entity_poly.pdbx_strand_id
1 'polypeptide(L)'
;MHVKCIYNGVQLSETEFPKNWLTDGIQIKILFPFCLKPWHRFKLQPSHKDPMKKKKAQKNDFCFLTVWGMETELPFGSPRKRRSFFEPIFKELKKIKKMENEMFYSFNNFKRKN
;
A
#
# COMPACT_ATOMS: atom_id res chain seq x y z
N MET A 1 5.50 15.48 -0.93
CA MET A 1 6.10 16.22 0.20
C MET A 1 5.60 15.60 1.51
N HIS A 2 6.50 15.37 2.46
CA HIS A 2 6.17 14.84 3.78
C HIS A 2 6.72 15.78 4.84
N VAL A 3 6.08 15.78 6.00
CA VAL A 3 6.38 16.63 7.14
C VAL A 3 6.41 15.74 8.37
N LYS A 4 7.39 15.93 9.25
CA LYS A 4 7.44 15.25 10.54
C LYS A 4 6.58 16.03 11.54
N CYS A 5 5.77 15.32 12.30
CA CYS A 5 4.90 15.89 13.32
C CYS A 5 5.09 15.14 14.64
N ILE A 6 4.87 15.82 15.77
CA ILE A 6 4.66 15.14 17.06
C ILE A 6 3.24 14.56 17.13
N TYR A 7 2.96 13.75 18.15
CA TYR A 7 1.62 13.16 18.38
C TYR A 7 0.47 14.18 18.42
N ASN A 8 0.74 15.40 18.89
CA ASN A 8 -0.23 16.50 18.92
C ASN A 8 -0.50 17.14 17.54
N GLY A 9 0.13 16.66 16.47
CA GLY A 9 -0.02 17.19 15.12
C GLY A 9 0.77 18.48 14.85
N VAL A 10 1.57 18.95 15.83
CA VAL A 10 2.46 20.10 15.63
C VAL A 10 3.59 19.69 14.68
N GLN A 11 3.79 20.50 13.64
CA GLN A 11 4.84 20.32 12.66
C GLN A 11 6.21 20.58 13.30
N LEU A 12 7.12 19.63 13.13
CA LEU A 12 8.51 19.80 13.51
C LEU A 12 9.24 20.59 12.42
N SER A 13 10.17 21.45 12.83
CA SER A 13 11.11 22.08 11.92
C SER A 13 12.03 21.01 11.30
N GLU A 14 12.44 21.20 10.05
CA GLU A 14 13.33 20.24 9.38
C GLU A 14 14.73 20.18 10.02
N THR A 15 15.13 21.24 10.71
CA THR A 15 16.46 21.46 11.25
C THR A 15 16.66 20.97 12.67
N GLU A 16 15.61 20.81 13.47
CA GLU A 16 15.73 20.42 14.89
C GLU A 16 14.95 19.14 15.20
N PHE A 17 15.66 18.12 15.63
CA PHE A 17 15.05 16.87 16.09
C PHE A 17 14.54 17.03 17.53
N PRO A 18 13.28 16.68 17.83
CA PRO A 18 12.72 16.88 19.16
C PRO A 18 13.43 15.98 20.17
N LYS A 19 13.93 16.59 21.26
CA LYS A 19 14.65 15.87 22.33
C LYS A 19 13.78 14.80 23.01
N ASN A 20 12.48 15.03 23.11
CA ASN A 20 11.53 14.18 23.83
C ASN A 20 10.74 13.23 22.91
N TRP A 21 11.24 12.96 21.70
CA TRP A 21 10.55 12.13 20.71
C TRP A 21 10.17 10.72 21.19
N LEU A 22 10.92 10.15 22.14
CA LEU A 22 10.67 8.83 22.70
C LEU A 22 9.39 8.83 23.55
N THR A 23 9.15 9.93 24.26
CA THR A 23 8.01 10.12 25.16
C THR A 23 6.79 10.65 24.41
N ASP A 24 7.01 11.64 23.53
CA ASP A 24 5.95 12.32 22.78
C ASP A 24 5.55 11.53 21.52
N GLY A 25 6.43 10.66 21.01
CA GLY A 25 6.21 9.97 19.75
C GLY A 25 6.36 10.86 18.51
N ILE A 26 6.59 10.21 17.38
CA ILE A 26 6.76 10.86 16.07
C ILE A 26 5.73 10.29 15.09
N GLN A 27 5.19 11.19 14.27
CA GLN A 27 4.29 10.90 13.16
C GLN A 27 4.86 11.49 11.87
N ILE A 28 4.57 10.86 10.73
CA ILE A 28 4.87 11.39 9.41
C ILE A 28 3.56 11.81 8.75
N LYS A 29 3.39 13.11 8.48
CA LYS A 29 2.28 13.68 7.72
C LYS A 29 2.68 13.82 6.25
N ILE A 30 1.95 13.18 5.37
CA ILE A 30 2.12 13.24 3.92
C ILE A 30 1.08 14.23 3.40
N LEU A 31 1.52 15.37 2.86
CA LEU A 31 0.58 16.36 2.30
C LEU A 31 -0.05 15.84 1.00
N PHE A 32 0.75 15.33 0.08
CA PHE A 32 0.24 14.80 -1.18
C PHE A 32 0.54 13.31 -1.29
N PRO A 33 -0.41 12.44 -0.89
CA PRO A 33 -0.20 11.02 -1.00
C PRO A 33 -0.21 10.61 -2.47
N PHE A 34 0.92 10.13 -2.97
CA PHE A 34 1.01 9.63 -4.34
C PHE A 34 0.64 8.14 -4.37
N CYS A 35 -0.15 7.74 -5.36
CA CYS A 35 -0.45 6.34 -5.66
C CYS A 35 0.20 5.97 -6.98
N LEU A 36 1.04 4.93 -6.98
CA LEU A 36 1.46 4.34 -8.24
C LEU A 36 0.24 3.72 -8.95
N LYS A 37 0.09 4.01 -10.24
CA LYS A 37 -0.93 3.37 -11.08
C LYS A 37 -0.45 1.95 -11.41
N PRO A 38 -1.26 0.90 -11.22
CA PRO A 38 -0.83 -0.48 -11.48
C PRO A 38 -0.29 -0.64 -12.91
N TRP A 39 0.76 -1.44 -13.06
CA TRP A 39 1.52 -1.67 -14.31
C TRP A 39 0.62 -2.05 -15.50
N HIS A 40 -0.33 -2.97 -15.28
CA HIS A 40 -1.35 -3.29 -16.27
C HIS A 40 -2.64 -2.57 -15.90
N ARG A 41 -3.18 -1.75 -16.81
CA ARG A 41 -4.60 -1.38 -16.75
C ARG A 41 -5.40 -2.66 -16.87
N PHE A 42 -5.83 -3.24 -15.75
CA PHE A 42 -6.92 -4.19 -15.77
C PHE A 42 -8.03 -3.54 -16.60
N LYS A 43 -8.41 -4.13 -17.73
CA LYS A 43 -9.69 -3.84 -18.40
C LYS A 43 -10.81 -4.29 -17.47
N LEU A 44 -10.88 -3.69 -16.28
CA LEU A 44 -12.10 -3.63 -15.50
C LEU A 44 -13.00 -2.79 -16.37
N GLN A 45 -13.77 -3.47 -17.24
CA GLN A 45 -15.03 -2.95 -17.71
C GLN A 45 -15.66 -2.25 -16.50
N PRO A 46 -15.96 -0.95 -16.58
CA PRO A 46 -16.47 -0.23 -15.44
C PRO A 46 -17.83 -0.87 -15.15
N SER A 47 -17.85 -1.87 -14.25
CA SER A 47 -19.06 -2.23 -13.53
C SER A 47 -19.60 -0.88 -13.05
N HIS A 48 -20.88 -0.61 -13.31
CA HIS A 48 -21.64 0.57 -12.87
C HIS A 48 -21.65 0.70 -11.33
N LYS A 49 -20.48 0.70 -10.70
CA LYS A 49 -20.23 1.07 -9.33
C LYS A 49 -19.62 2.45 -9.41
N ASP A 50 -20.43 3.40 -8.97
CA ASP A 50 -20.19 4.83 -8.98
C ASP A 50 -18.70 5.24 -8.98
N PRO A 51 -18.26 6.04 -9.96
CA PRO A 51 -16.93 6.66 -9.93
C PRO A 51 -16.69 7.50 -8.66
N MET A 52 -17.73 7.86 -7.91
CA MET A 52 -17.64 8.52 -6.60
C MET A 52 -16.88 7.71 -5.55
N LYS A 53 -16.97 6.36 -5.53
CA LYS A 53 -16.26 5.54 -4.51
C LYS A 53 -14.74 5.51 -4.72
N LYS A 54 -14.26 5.61 -5.97
CA LYS A 54 -12.82 5.72 -6.26
C LYS A 54 -12.28 7.13 -5.97
N LYS A 55 -13.05 8.18 -6.24
CA LYS A 55 -12.68 9.58 -5.95
C LYS A 55 -12.59 9.88 -4.44
N LYS A 56 -13.44 9.27 -3.61
CA LYS A 56 -13.39 9.46 -2.13
C LYS A 56 -12.05 9.03 -1.52
N ALA A 57 -11.40 8.00 -2.07
CA ALA A 57 -10.10 7.52 -1.57
C ALA A 57 -8.92 8.47 -1.89
N GLN A 58 -9.08 9.44 -2.78
CA GLN A 58 -8.06 10.41 -3.21
C GLN A 58 -8.33 11.84 -2.72
N LYS A 59 -9.40 12.07 -1.96
CA LYS A 59 -9.93 13.41 -1.65
C LYS A 59 -9.43 14.03 -0.34
N ASN A 60 -8.27 13.61 0.15
CA ASN A 60 -7.71 14.23 1.36
C ASN A 60 -6.38 14.89 0.97
N ASP A 61 -6.28 16.18 1.25
CA ASP A 61 -5.08 17.00 1.01
C ASP A 61 -3.93 16.70 1.99
N PHE A 62 -4.10 15.69 2.84
CA PHE A 62 -3.05 15.08 3.66
C PHE A 62 -3.48 13.70 4.18
N CYS A 63 -2.49 12.88 4.52
CA CYS A 63 -2.65 11.66 5.32
C CYS A 63 -1.45 11.51 6.26
N PHE A 64 -1.53 10.57 7.20
CA PHE A 64 -0.43 10.20 8.08
C PHE A 64 0.04 8.78 7.80
N LEU A 65 1.30 8.48 8.13
CA LEU A 65 1.84 7.14 8.07
C LEU A 65 1.64 6.43 9.41
N THR A 66 1.12 5.20 9.37
CA THR A 66 1.08 4.29 10.51
C THR A 66 2.46 3.66 10.73
N VAL A 67 2.66 3.09 11.92
CA VAL A 67 3.90 2.35 12.25
C VAL A 67 4.19 1.22 11.26
N TRP A 68 3.14 0.63 10.67
CA TRP A 68 3.23 -0.41 9.64
C TRP A 68 3.50 0.11 8.22
N GLY A 69 3.74 1.42 8.04
CA GLY A 69 3.97 2.03 6.74
C GLY A 69 2.70 2.18 5.89
N MET A 70 1.52 2.12 6.50
CA MET A 70 0.25 2.30 5.80
C MET A 70 -0.30 3.71 6.00
N GLU A 71 -1.11 4.21 5.07
CA GLU A 71 -1.69 5.53 5.21
C GLU A 71 -2.94 5.52 6.10
N THR A 72 -3.09 6.53 6.97
CA THR A 72 -4.25 6.75 7.83
C THR A 72 -4.68 8.23 7.74
N GLU A 73 -5.97 8.50 7.94
CA GLU A 73 -6.51 9.87 7.95
C GLU A 73 -6.27 10.57 9.29
N LEU A 74 -6.19 9.80 10.37
CA LEU A 74 -5.96 10.26 11.73
C LEU A 74 -4.64 9.71 12.29
N PRO A 75 -3.97 10.46 13.17
CA PRO A 75 -2.80 9.95 13.90
C PRO A 75 -3.19 8.67 14.65
N PHE A 76 -2.33 7.64 14.58
CA PHE A 76 -2.55 6.29 15.13
C PHE A 76 -3.88 5.61 14.74
N GLY A 77 -4.52 6.10 13.68
CA GLY A 77 -5.76 5.54 13.19
C GLY A 77 -5.58 4.21 12.49
N SER A 78 -6.72 3.56 12.21
CA SER A 78 -6.73 2.34 11.41
C SER A 78 -6.22 2.61 9.99
N PRO A 79 -5.42 1.70 9.41
CA PRO A 79 -4.96 1.84 8.04
C PRO A 79 -6.13 1.99 7.05
N ARG A 80 -6.01 2.98 6.16
CA ARG A 80 -6.96 3.19 5.09
C ARG A 80 -6.88 2.01 4.11
N LYS A 81 -8.03 1.44 3.76
CA LYS A 81 -8.11 0.43 2.69
C LYS A 81 -7.79 1.08 1.34
N ARG A 82 -6.55 0.91 0.89
CA ARG A 82 -6.12 1.21 -0.48
C ARG A 82 -6.03 -0.05 -1.32
N ARG A 83 -6.21 0.13 -2.63
CA ARG A 83 -5.94 -0.93 -3.61
C ARG A 83 -4.43 -1.09 -3.75
N SER A 84 -3.94 -2.32 -3.72
CA SER A 84 -2.51 -2.59 -3.75
C SER A 84 -1.97 -2.46 -5.18
N PHE A 85 -0.85 -1.76 -5.36
CA PHE A 85 -0.18 -1.66 -6.66
C PHE A 85 0.25 -3.04 -7.20
N PHE A 86 0.69 -3.93 -6.31
CA PHE A 86 1.18 -5.26 -6.63
C PHE A 86 0.10 -6.34 -6.72
N GLU A 87 -1.16 -6.02 -6.43
CA GLU A 87 -2.28 -6.97 -6.55
C GLU A 87 -2.36 -7.68 -7.93
N PRO A 88 -2.24 -6.97 -9.07
CA PRO A 88 -2.16 -7.63 -10.39
C PRO A 88 -0.94 -8.55 -10.51
N ILE A 89 0.22 -8.12 -10.00
CA ILE A 89 1.50 -8.85 -10.11
C ILE A 89 1.42 -10.16 -9.30
N PHE A 90 0.93 -10.11 -8.06
CA PHE A 90 0.74 -11.31 -7.25
C PHE A 90 -0.21 -12.32 -7.89
N LYS A 91 -1.24 -11.84 -8.60
CA LYS A 91 -2.16 -12.72 -9.33
C LYS A 91 -1.47 -13.43 -10.49
N GLU A 92 -0.59 -12.74 -11.22
CA GLU A 92 0.21 -13.35 -12.29
C GLU A 92 1.24 -14.33 -11.74
N LEU A 93 1.98 -13.95 -10.68
CA LEU A 93 2.92 -14.84 -10.01
C LEU A 93 2.25 -16.12 -9.50
N LYS A 94 1.02 -16.02 -8.97
CA LYS A 94 0.25 -17.20 -8.55
C LYS A 94 -0.07 -18.14 -9.72
N LYS A 95 -0.30 -17.61 -10.93
CA LYS A 95 -0.51 -18.43 -12.13
C LYS A 95 0.78 -19.14 -12.55
N ILE A 96 1.91 -18.43 -12.55
CA ILE A 96 3.22 -18.99 -12.89
C ILE A 96 3.56 -20.12 -11.93
N LYS A 97 3.44 -19.89 -10.62
CA LYS A 97 3.67 -20.92 -9.59
C LYS A 97 2.76 -22.14 -9.75
N LYS A 98 1.49 -21.93 -10.17
CA LYS A 98 0.59 -23.05 -10.47
C LYS A 98 1.13 -23.88 -11.64
N MET A 99 1.52 -23.24 -12.74
CA MET A 99 2.07 -23.93 -13.91
C MET A 99 3.38 -24.66 -13.60
N GLU A 100 4.24 -24.04 -12.78
CA GLU A 100 5.50 -24.63 -12.32
C GLU A 100 5.27 -25.90 -11.47
N ASN A 101 4.29 -25.87 -10.58
CA ASN A 101 3.90 -27.06 -9.80
C ASN A 101 3.37 -28.20 -10.67
N GLU A 102 2.53 -27.90 -11.66
CA GLU A 102 2.02 -28.91 -12.62
C GLU A 102 3.18 -29.51 -13.44
N MET A 103 4.08 -28.67 -13.93
CA MET A 103 5.26 -29.11 -14.67
C MET A 103 6.17 -29.99 -13.82
N PHE A 104 6.41 -29.63 -12.56
CA PHE A 104 7.19 -30.42 -11.62
C PHE A 104 6.53 -31.78 -11.32
N TYR A 105 5.20 -31.81 -11.19
CA TYR A 105 4.43 -33.04 -11.00
C TYR A 105 4.54 -33.98 -12.20
N SER A 106 4.38 -33.45 -13.43
CA SER A 106 4.58 -34.21 -14.66
C SER A 106 6.00 -34.74 -14.81
N PHE A 107 7.01 -33.92 -14.49
CA PHE A 107 8.41 -34.32 -14.55
C PHE A 107 8.73 -35.48 -13.58
N ASN A 108 8.24 -35.40 -12.34
CA ASN A 108 8.42 -36.47 -11.35
C ASN A 108 7.72 -37.77 -11.78
N ASN A 109 6.53 -37.68 -12.38
CA ASN A 109 5.84 -38.86 -12.91
C ASN A 109 6.59 -39.50 -14.09
N PHE A 110 7.22 -38.69 -14.95
CA PHE A 110 8.06 -39.21 -16.03
C PHE A 110 9.31 -39.91 -15.48
N LYS A 111 9.97 -39.31 -14.48
CA LYS A 111 11.13 -39.91 -13.79
C LYS A 111 10.83 -41.22 -13.07
N ARG A 112 9.56 -41.47 -12.72
CA ARG A 112 9.10 -42.67 -12.01
C ARG A 112 8.70 -43.81 -12.96
N LYS A 113 8.61 -43.53 -14.27
CA LYS A 113 8.24 -44.48 -15.33
C LYS A 113 9.44 -45.03 -16.13
N ASN A 114 10.60 -44.37 -16.03
CA ASN A 114 11.90 -44.90 -16.46
C ASN A 114 12.63 -45.50 -15.26
#